data_AF-A0A7V8A776-F1
#
_entry.id   AF-A0A7V8A776-F1
#
_cell.length_a   1.000
_cell.length_b   1.000
_cell.length_c   1.000
_cell.angle_alpha   90.00
_cell.angle_beta   90.00
_cell.angle_gamma   90.00
#
_symmetry.space_group_name_H-M   'P 1'
#
loop_
_entity.id
_entity.type
_entity.pdbx_description
1 polymer ?
#
loop_
_entity_poly.entity_id
_entity_poly.type
_entity_poly.pdbx_seq_one_letter_code
_entity_poly.pdbx_strand_id
1 'polypeptide(L)'
;MTDLEAIKNCFNKADFGKTFDSKQIKNIVNIKYGKKIDNIIPSDYCYNITNNGIKNYKNYLHIFINRGTGLYEYVGENYKYTGTVSNKGATVGEWINGIYSSYLDEELSPGNSTNIVTTKNDEYFNTSSNNHGKEATIINLICKYLSDKNIYFDDLSHLENIKARNEGKIFSFSENIRGLVYAQLSNQTKWSKIVSKLKEIDKLFFDYDRVKILNIPDDYFYNGIFKLKCGNIATKKQMISLKDNIHMLELIEKDYGSLDNFYESYSASRIATILSSGKYKLRYIGYALAWEFLRNVGIDGAKPDVHIRRILGRERLAYSNSINAGELESIHIIDELSERTGYTKAFIDAALWSYCSDGYGQVCTADPRCDICLISEYCKYKKNLNT
;
A
#
# COMPACT_ATOMS: atom_id res chain seq x y z
N MET A 1 -34.51 24.16 0.07
CA MET A 1 -33.56 23.19 -0.51
C MET A 1 -32.14 23.67 -0.25
N THR A 2 -31.33 22.88 0.43
CA THR A 2 -29.91 23.16 0.69
C THR A 2 -29.08 23.04 -0.61
N ASP A 3 -27.85 23.54 -0.59
CA ASP A 3 -26.97 23.41 -1.77
C ASP A 3 -26.59 21.94 -2.01
N LEU A 4 -26.44 21.14 -0.95
CA LEU A 4 -26.22 19.69 -1.02
C LEU A 4 -27.41 18.93 -1.61
N GLU A 5 -28.64 19.25 -1.20
CA GLU A 5 -29.85 18.65 -1.78
C GLU A 5 -29.98 18.99 -3.27
N ALA A 6 -29.62 20.22 -3.66
CA ALA A 6 -29.64 20.64 -5.07
C ALA A 6 -28.60 19.86 -5.90
N ILE A 7 -27.38 19.68 -5.37
CA ILE A 7 -26.34 18.85 -6.00
C ILE A 7 -26.86 17.41 -6.17
N LYS A 8 -27.32 16.78 -5.08
CA LYS A 8 -27.87 15.41 -5.10
C LYS A 8 -28.97 15.25 -6.17
N ASN A 9 -29.93 16.16 -6.21
CA ASN A 9 -31.04 16.10 -7.17
C ASN A 9 -30.66 16.41 -8.63
N CYS A 10 -29.52 17.06 -8.88
CA CYS A 10 -29.00 17.25 -10.22
C CYS A 10 -28.38 15.97 -10.79
N PHE A 11 -27.73 15.17 -9.94
CA PHE A 11 -26.90 14.05 -10.38
C PHE A 11 -27.48 12.66 -10.08
N ASN A 12 -28.57 12.55 -9.31
CA ASN A 12 -29.19 11.25 -8.96
C ASN A 12 -29.65 10.38 -10.16
N LYS A 13 -29.70 10.95 -11.37
CA LYS A 13 -30.01 10.24 -12.62
C LYS A 13 -28.82 10.17 -13.59
N ALA A 14 -27.63 10.61 -13.18
CA ALA A 14 -26.43 10.50 -14.00
C ALA A 14 -25.95 9.04 -14.01
N ASP A 15 -25.37 8.61 -15.13
CA ASP A 15 -24.75 7.30 -15.23
C ASP A 15 -23.52 7.22 -14.33
N PHE A 16 -23.35 6.10 -13.62
CA PHE A 16 -22.14 5.82 -12.86
C PHE A 16 -20.91 5.85 -13.77
N GLY A 17 -19.81 6.46 -13.30
CA GLY A 17 -18.58 6.63 -14.07
C GLY A 17 -18.59 7.82 -15.02
N LYS A 18 -19.71 8.53 -15.18
CA LYS A 18 -19.77 9.74 -16.01
C LYS A 18 -18.93 10.85 -15.41
N THR A 19 -18.08 11.47 -16.22
CA THR A 19 -17.19 12.54 -15.78
C THR A 19 -17.76 13.92 -16.07
N PHE A 20 -17.53 14.86 -15.15
CA PHE A 20 -17.89 16.27 -15.25
C PHE A 20 -16.71 17.12 -14.80
N ASP A 21 -16.47 18.26 -15.43
CA ASP A 21 -15.57 19.26 -14.87
C ASP A 21 -16.27 20.10 -13.77
N SER A 22 -15.48 20.77 -12.94
CA SER A 22 -16.00 21.60 -11.84
C SER A 22 -16.99 22.67 -12.31
N LYS A 23 -16.77 23.30 -13.48
CA LYS A 23 -17.64 24.35 -14.00
C LYS A 23 -18.98 23.76 -14.46
N GLN A 24 -18.96 22.59 -15.10
CA GLN A 24 -20.16 21.86 -15.48
C GLN A 24 -21.00 21.52 -14.26
N ILE A 25 -20.39 21.00 -13.19
CA ILE A 25 -21.12 20.68 -11.95
C ILE A 25 -21.82 21.92 -11.40
N LYS A 26 -21.09 23.02 -11.28
CA LYS A 26 -21.63 24.28 -10.75
C LYS A 26 -22.75 24.85 -11.63
N ASN A 27 -22.55 24.83 -12.96
CA ASN A 27 -23.54 25.34 -13.91
C ASN A 27 -24.82 24.51 -13.91
N ILE A 28 -24.73 23.18 -13.86
CA ILE A 28 -25.90 22.29 -13.81
C ILE A 28 -26.79 22.63 -12.60
N VAL A 29 -26.17 22.81 -11.43
CA VAL A 29 -26.90 23.13 -10.19
C VAL A 29 -27.44 24.58 -10.22
N ASN A 30 -26.67 25.53 -10.74
CA ASN A 30 -27.11 26.91 -10.90
C ASN A 30 -28.31 27.03 -11.86
N ILE A 31 -28.24 26.42 -13.05
CA ILE A 31 -29.30 26.48 -14.06
C ILE A 31 -30.59 25.86 -13.54
N LYS A 32 -30.51 24.73 -12.84
CA LYS A 32 -31.70 24.00 -12.37
C LYS A 32 -32.34 24.61 -11.13
N TYR A 33 -31.54 25.16 -10.21
CA TYR A 33 -32.01 25.56 -8.88
C TYR A 33 -31.67 27.01 -8.49
N GLY A 34 -31.08 27.82 -9.38
CA GLY A 34 -30.72 29.21 -9.13
C GLY A 34 -29.64 29.41 -8.06
N LYS A 35 -28.88 28.36 -7.73
CA LYS A 35 -27.86 28.40 -6.65
C LYS A 35 -26.63 29.20 -7.05
N LYS A 36 -26.05 29.96 -6.12
CA LYS A 36 -24.80 30.71 -6.37
C LYS A 36 -23.67 29.74 -6.69
N ILE A 37 -23.00 29.96 -7.82
CA ILE A 37 -21.90 29.11 -8.33
C ILE A 37 -20.79 28.91 -7.30
N ASP A 38 -20.46 29.96 -6.54
CA ASP A 38 -19.38 29.93 -5.53
C ASP A 38 -19.71 29.07 -4.30
N ASN A 39 -20.99 28.84 -4.03
CA ASN A 39 -21.42 28.00 -2.92
C ASN A 39 -21.41 26.50 -3.27
N ILE A 40 -21.34 26.17 -4.57
CA ILE A 40 -21.39 24.79 -5.04
C ILE A 40 -19.99 24.20 -5.01
N ILE A 41 -19.72 23.37 -4.01
CA ILE A 41 -18.49 22.59 -3.88
C ILE A 41 -18.78 21.17 -4.40
N PRO A 42 -18.03 20.65 -5.38
CA PRO A 42 -18.16 19.26 -5.80
C PRO A 42 -17.97 18.32 -4.60
N SER A 43 -18.99 17.54 -4.31
CA SER A 43 -19.11 16.62 -3.17
C SER A 43 -18.28 15.35 -3.40
N ASP A 44 -16.95 15.47 -3.31
CA ASP A 44 -16.01 14.38 -3.58
C ASP A 44 -15.51 13.64 -2.31
N TYR A 45 -14.85 12.49 -2.53
CA TYR A 45 -14.23 11.68 -1.47
C TYR A 45 -12.79 12.06 -1.10
N CYS A 46 -12.14 12.99 -1.81
CA CYS A 46 -10.80 13.51 -1.50
C CYS A 46 -10.37 14.58 -2.51
N TYR A 47 -9.79 15.69 -2.00
CA TYR A 47 -8.73 16.55 -2.57
C TYR A 47 -8.91 18.00 -2.08
N ASN A 48 -8.12 18.44 -1.08
CA ASN A 48 -8.13 19.83 -0.57
C ASN A 48 -9.50 20.33 -0.06
N ILE A 49 -10.38 19.43 0.39
CA ILE A 49 -11.80 19.72 0.67
C ILE A 49 -12.09 20.29 2.06
N THR A 50 -11.10 20.38 2.93
CA THR A 50 -11.14 21.23 4.14
C THR A 50 -11.05 22.72 3.80
N ASN A 51 -11.84 23.17 2.82
CA ASN A 51 -12.20 24.57 2.68
C ASN A 51 -13.00 24.96 3.93
N ASN A 52 -12.82 26.17 4.43
CA ASN A 52 -13.51 26.69 5.62
C ASN A 52 -15.06 26.53 5.57
N GLY A 53 -15.63 26.30 4.38
CA GLY A 53 -17.05 26.10 4.15
C GLY A 53 -17.61 24.70 4.40
N ILE A 54 -16.79 23.64 4.50
CA ILE A 54 -17.29 22.27 4.77
C ILE A 54 -17.13 21.96 6.25
N LYS A 55 -18.27 21.96 6.95
CA LYS A 55 -18.37 21.52 8.35
C LYS A 55 -18.80 20.06 8.37
N ASN A 56 -18.16 19.25 9.23
CA ASN A 56 -18.47 17.83 9.41
C ASN A 56 -18.25 16.98 8.14
N TYR A 57 -17.00 16.94 7.65
CA TYR A 57 -16.61 16.21 6.44
C TYR A 57 -17.08 14.74 6.47
N LYS A 58 -16.98 14.05 7.61
CA LYS A 58 -17.45 12.67 7.80
C LYS A 58 -18.88 12.43 7.32
N ASN A 59 -19.77 13.39 7.58
CA ASN A 59 -21.20 13.30 7.27
C ASN A 59 -21.58 14.19 6.09
N TYR A 60 -20.61 14.68 5.32
CA TYR A 60 -20.88 15.46 4.12
C TYR A 60 -21.41 14.55 3.01
N LEU A 61 -22.03 15.13 1.98
CA LEU A 61 -22.42 14.37 0.80
C LEU A 61 -21.15 13.97 0.04
N HIS A 62 -21.02 12.69 -0.32
CA HIS A 62 -19.93 12.20 -1.17
C HIS A 62 -20.55 11.39 -2.32
N ILE A 63 -20.49 11.94 -3.54
CA ILE A 63 -21.05 11.32 -4.75
C ILE A 63 -20.15 11.47 -5.98
N PHE A 64 -18.98 12.08 -5.82
CA PHE A 64 -17.98 12.24 -6.87
C PHE A 64 -16.62 11.70 -6.44
N ILE A 65 -15.80 11.26 -7.38
CA ILE A 65 -14.36 11.03 -7.19
C ILE A 65 -13.61 12.06 -8.02
N ASN A 66 -12.72 12.83 -7.39
CA ASN A 66 -11.83 13.74 -8.11
C ASN A 66 -10.76 12.92 -8.84
N ARG A 67 -10.67 13.09 -10.17
CA ARG A 67 -9.69 12.42 -11.03
C ARG A 67 -8.50 13.31 -11.38
N GLY A 68 -8.40 14.49 -10.77
CA GLY A 68 -7.36 15.49 -11.02
C GLY A 68 -7.81 16.59 -11.97
N THR A 69 -7.10 17.73 -11.97
CA THR A 69 -7.37 18.88 -12.87
C THR A 69 -8.80 19.45 -12.82
N GLY A 70 -9.51 19.24 -11.70
CA GLY A 70 -10.90 19.69 -11.55
C GLY A 70 -11.92 18.83 -12.32
N LEU A 71 -11.55 17.61 -12.68
CA LEU A 71 -12.40 16.58 -13.27
C LEU A 71 -12.94 15.65 -12.19
N TYR A 72 -14.23 15.34 -12.26
CA TYR A 72 -14.98 14.59 -11.25
C TYR A 72 -15.77 13.47 -11.90
N GLU A 73 -15.64 12.27 -11.38
CA GLU A 73 -16.39 11.09 -11.80
C GLU A 73 -17.58 10.87 -10.87
N TYR A 74 -18.79 10.76 -11.40
CA TYR A 74 -19.99 10.47 -10.61
C TYR A 74 -20.02 9.01 -10.16
N VAL A 75 -20.15 8.79 -8.86
CA VAL A 75 -20.19 7.46 -8.24
C VAL A 75 -21.44 7.20 -7.39
N GLY A 76 -22.30 8.21 -7.25
CA GLY A 76 -23.55 8.10 -6.49
C GLY A 76 -23.37 8.00 -4.98
N GLU A 77 -24.50 7.95 -4.27
CA GLU A 77 -24.52 7.86 -2.80
C GLU A 77 -24.13 6.46 -2.32
N ASN A 78 -23.58 6.40 -1.11
CA ASN A 78 -23.15 5.16 -0.45
C ASN A 78 -22.09 4.38 -1.24
N TYR A 79 -21.38 5.04 -2.17
CA TYR A 79 -20.26 4.43 -2.85
C TYR A 79 -19.20 4.04 -1.82
N LYS A 80 -18.77 2.78 -1.85
CA LYS A 80 -17.82 2.20 -0.90
C LYS A 80 -16.39 2.59 -1.27
N TYR A 81 -16.10 3.88 -1.19
CA TYR A 81 -14.79 4.43 -1.52
C TYR A 81 -13.72 3.96 -0.53
N THR A 82 -12.53 3.69 -1.07
CA THR A 82 -11.31 3.47 -0.28
C THR A 82 -10.22 4.41 -0.80
N GLY A 83 -9.65 5.23 0.08
CA GLY A 83 -8.62 6.21 -0.29
C GLY A 83 -8.30 7.21 0.81
N THR A 84 -7.13 7.84 0.72
CA THR A 84 -6.68 8.86 1.68
C THR A 84 -7.48 10.15 1.52
N VAL A 85 -7.65 10.90 2.60
CA VAL A 85 -8.19 12.27 2.61
C VAL A 85 -7.06 13.25 2.89
N SER A 86 -6.90 14.25 2.03
CA SER A 86 -5.80 15.22 2.12
C SER A 86 -6.30 16.66 2.32
N ASN A 87 -5.62 17.40 3.20
CA ASN A 87 -5.83 18.82 3.49
C ASN A 87 -4.50 19.57 3.31
N LYS A 88 -4.45 20.55 2.40
CA LYS A 88 -3.28 21.40 2.14
C LYS A 88 -1.97 20.59 1.95
N GLY A 89 -2.07 19.45 1.28
CA GLY A 89 -0.93 18.57 1.00
C GLY A 89 -0.57 17.58 2.10
N ALA A 90 -1.21 17.62 3.27
CA ALA A 90 -1.06 16.61 4.31
C ALA A 90 -2.21 15.59 4.26
N THR A 91 -1.93 14.31 4.50
CA THR A 91 -2.97 13.30 4.70
C THR A 91 -3.57 13.45 6.09
N VAL A 92 -4.89 13.64 6.19
CA VAL A 92 -5.61 13.94 7.43
C VAL A 92 -6.72 12.95 7.77
N GLY A 93 -6.93 11.93 6.94
CA GLY A 93 -7.89 10.86 7.19
C GLY A 93 -7.85 9.83 6.07
N GLU A 94 -8.75 8.86 6.15
CA GLU A 94 -8.97 7.87 5.11
C GLU A 94 -10.43 7.42 5.08
N TRP A 95 -10.85 6.98 3.90
CA TRP A 95 -12.03 6.15 3.72
C TRP A 95 -11.58 4.70 3.55
N ILE A 96 -12.25 3.80 4.25
CA ILE A 96 -12.10 2.36 4.09
C ILE A 96 -13.49 1.78 3.85
N ASN A 97 -13.74 1.29 2.64
CA ASN A 97 -14.99 0.64 2.26
C ASN A 97 -16.24 1.49 2.56
N GLY A 98 -16.14 2.80 2.37
CA GLY A 98 -17.21 3.77 2.67
C GLY A 98 -17.28 4.23 4.13
N ILE A 99 -16.35 3.83 5.00
CA ILE A 99 -16.25 4.28 6.40
C ILE A 99 -15.09 5.28 6.52
N TYR A 100 -15.38 6.49 6.97
CA TYR A 100 -14.37 7.54 7.18
C TYR A 100 -13.74 7.51 8.58
N SER A 101 -12.41 7.58 8.63
CA SER A 101 -11.60 7.81 9.83
C SER A 101 -10.80 9.12 9.69
N SER A 102 -10.87 9.97 10.71
CA SER A 102 -10.11 11.23 10.80
C SER A 102 -8.81 10.99 11.56
N TYR A 103 -7.69 11.45 11.03
CA TYR A 103 -6.39 11.37 11.71
C TYR A 103 -6.14 12.54 12.68
N LEU A 104 -6.99 13.57 12.65
CA LEU A 104 -6.85 14.77 13.49
C LEU A 104 -7.71 14.71 14.77
N ASP A 105 -8.74 13.87 14.80
CA ASP A 105 -9.73 13.84 15.89
C ASP A 105 -9.54 12.68 16.89
N GLU A 106 -8.50 11.85 16.73
CA GLU A 106 -8.17 10.79 17.69
C GLU A 106 -7.06 11.22 18.64
N GLU A 107 -7.43 11.96 19.69
CA GLU A 107 -6.70 11.86 20.96
C GLU A 107 -6.95 10.45 21.53
N LEU A 108 -5.87 9.70 21.68
CA LEU A 108 -5.84 8.34 22.20
C LEU A 108 -6.40 8.28 23.64
N SER A 109 -7.41 7.44 23.85
CA SER A 109 -7.53 6.72 25.13
C SER A 109 -6.82 5.38 24.97
N PRO A 110 -5.89 4.99 25.86
CA PRO A 110 -5.25 3.67 25.79
C PRO A 110 -6.28 2.62 26.23
N GLY A 111 -6.65 1.69 25.36
CA GLY A 111 -7.71 0.73 25.66
C GLY A 111 -7.71 -0.53 24.81
N ASN A 112 -7.02 -1.55 25.33
CA ASN A 112 -7.28 -2.99 25.20
C ASN A 112 -7.32 -3.61 23.80
N SER A 113 -6.13 -3.96 23.29
CA SER A 113 -5.99 -5.07 22.35
C SER A 113 -6.28 -6.40 23.06
N THR A 114 -7.30 -7.11 22.60
CA THR A 114 -7.56 -8.49 23.00
C THR A 114 -6.62 -9.40 22.22
N ASN A 115 -5.76 -10.09 22.96
CA ASN A 115 -4.90 -11.15 22.43
C ASN A 115 -5.75 -12.27 21.83
N ILE A 116 -5.72 -12.42 20.51
CA ILE A 116 -6.08 -13.68 19.86
C ILE A 116 -4.77 -14.35 19.46
N VAL A 117 -4.28 -15.19 20.37
CA VAL A 117 -3.30 -16.22 20.07
C VAL A 117 -4.00 -17.25 19.18
N THR A 118 -3.55 -17.40 17.94
CA THR A 118 -3.77 -18.64 17.19
C THR A 118 -2.43 -19.14 16.69
N THR A 119 -1.94 -20.16 17.39
CA THR A 119 -0.88 -21.04 16.93
C THR A 119 -1.47 -22.02 15.91
N LYS A 120 -0.81 -22.16 14.75
CA LYS A 120 -0.44 -23.47 14.18
C LYS A 120 0.42 -23.25 12.91
N ASN A 121 1.66 -23.71 13.04
CA ASN A 121 2.64 -23.87 11.98
C ASN A 121 2.35 -25.13 11.14
N ASP A 122 2.92 -25.10 9.93
CA ASP A 122 3.36 -26.22 9.07
C ASP A 122 2.28 -27.10 8.42
N GLU A 123 1.89 -26.75 7.18
CA GLU A 123 1.65 -27.65 6.03
C GLU A 123 1.19 -26.83 4.81
N TYR A 124 2.11 -26.21 4.05
CA TYR A 124 1.75 -25.50 2.81
C TYR A 124 1.49 -26.44 1.61
N PHE A 125 1.60 -27.75 1.79
CA PHE A 125 1.34 -28.76 0.75
C PHE A 125 0.70 -30.03 1.30
N ASN A 126 -0.46 -29.93 1.95
CA ASN A 126 -1.41 -31.06 2.01
C ASN A 126 -2.77 -30.65 2.60
N THR A 127 -3.69 -30.19 1.76
CA THR A 127 -5.12 -30.35 2.03
C THR A 127 -5.84 -30.83 0.78
N SER A 128 -6.07 -32.14 0.74
CA SER A 128 -7.01 -32.78 -0.18
C SER A 128 -8.46 -32.41 0.20
N SER A 129 -9.10 -31.66 -0.71
CA SER A 129 -10.54 -31.51 -0.98
C SER A 129 -11.49 -31.09 0.16
N ASN A 130 -11.99 -29.86 0.12
CA ASN A 130 -13.35 -29.54 -0.37
C ASN A 130 -13.73 -28.06 -0.14
N ASN A 131 -14.13 -27.37 -1.22
CA ASN A 131 -14.67 -26.01 -1.27
C ASN A 131 -13.71 -24.84 -0.94
N HIS A 132 -12.65 -24.68 -1.74
CA HIS A 132 -11.92 -23.42 -1.79
C HIS A 132 -12.61 -22.45 -2.74
N GLY A 133 -12.94 -21.24 -2.25
CA GLY A 133 -13.48 -20.15 -3.07
C GLY A 133 -12.55 -19.80 -4.23
N LYS A 134 -13.07 -19.15 -5.27
CA LYS A 134 -12.33 -18.77 -6.49
C LYS A 134 -10.96 -18.16 -6.18
N GLU A 135 -10.89 -17.30 -5.17
CA GLU A 135 -9.69 -16.62 -4.69
C GLU A 135 -8.57 -17.59 -4.27
N ALA A 136 -8.91 -18.60 -3.48
CA ALA A 136 -7.95 -19.61 -3.02
C ALA A 136 -7.49 -20.48 -4.19
N THR A 137 -8.38 -20.81 -5.13
CA THR A 137 -8.01 -21.51 -6.38
C THR A 137 -6.99 -20.72 -7.20
N ILE A 138 -7.19 -19.41 -7.36
CA ILE A 138 -6.23 -18.53 -8.08
C ILE A 138 -4.85 -18.58 -7.43
N ILE A 139 -4.78 -18.42 -6.10
CA ILE A 139 -3.50 -18.43 -5.38
C ILE A 139 -2.82 -19.79 -5.50
N ASN A 140 -3.58 -20.88 -5.35
CA ASN A 140 -3.04 -22.24 -5.49
C ASN A 140 -2.50 -22.53 -6.90
N LEU A 141 -3.16 -22.06 -7.95
CA LEU A 141 -2.66 -22.17 -9.32
C LEU A 141 -1.37 -21.38 -9.53
N ILE A 142 -1.25 -20.20 -8.91
CA ILE A 142 -0.01 -19.43 -8.92
C ILE A 142 1.11 -20.19 -8.22
N CYS A 143 0.88 -20.68 -7.01
CA CYS A 143 1.86 -21.47 -6.25
C CYS A 143 2.28 -22.73 -7.01
N LYS A 144 1.31 -23.42 -7.64
CA LYS A 144 1.59 -24.56 -8.50
C LYS A 144 2.50 -24.20 -9.68
N TYR A 145 2.20 -23.11 -10.40
CA TYR A 145 3.06 -22.67 -11.50
C TYR A 145 4.49 -22.40 -11.02
N LEU A 146 4.64 -21.69 -9.91
CA LEU A 146 5.95 -21.35 -9.33
C LEU A 146 6.72 -22.62 -8.94
N SER A 147 6.06 -23.55 -8.25
CA SER A 147 6.63 -24.85 -7.85
C SER A 147 7.04 -25.71 -9.06
N ASP A 148 6.18 -25.83 -10.08
CA ASP A 148 6.47 -26.57 -11.32
C ASP A 148 7.68 -25.98 -12.08
N LYS A 149 8.03 -24.72 -11.81
CA LYS A 149 9.22 -24.02 -12.36
C LYS A 149 10.41 -23.98 -11.40
N ASN A 150 10.34 -24.66 -10.25
CA ASN A 150 11.33 -24.63 -9.17
C ASN A 150 11.62 -23.19 -8.68
N ILE A 151 10.59 -22.35 -8.67
CA ILE A 151 10.64 -20.99 -8.11
C ILE A 151 9.99 -21.06 -6.73
N TYR A 152 10.82 -21.00 -5.71
CA TYR A 152 10.39 -20.94 -4.32
C TYR A 152 10.49 -19.50 -3.84
N PHE A 153 9.53 -19.07 -3.02
CA PHE A 153 9.52 -17.72 -2.44
C PHE A 153 9.49 -17.76 -0.91
N ASP A 154 9.54 -18.96 -0.33
CA ASP A 154 9.50 -19.18 1.12
C ASP A 154 10.76 -18.66 1.82
N ASP A 155 11.84 -18.47 1.07
CA ASP A 155 13.13 -17.91 1.52
C ASP A 155 13.21 -16.38 1.41
N LEU A 156 12.12 -15.72 1.01
CA LEU A 156 12.07 -14.26 1.03
C LEU A 156 12.17 -13.77 2.46
N SER A 157 13.20 -12.97 2.75
CA SER A 157 13.57 -12.54 4.11
C SER A 157 12.43 -11.90 4.91
N HIS A 158 11.47 -11.26 4.25
CA HIS A 158 10.33 -10.68 4.95
C HIS A 158 9.35 -11.75 5.49
N LEU A 159 9.18 -12.88 4.81
CA LEU A 159 8.37 -13.99 5.29
C LEU A 159 9.00 -14.61 6.55
N GLU A 160 10.32 -14.79 6.55
CA GLU A 160 11.06 -15.24 7.73
C GLU A 160 10.92 -14.28 8.90
N ASN A 161 11.00 -12.97 8.65
CA ASN A 161 10.83 -11.95 9.69
C ASN A 161 9.41 -11.94 10.27
N ILE A 162 8.39 -12.11 9.43
CA ILE A 162 6.98 -12.18 9.87
C ILE A 162 6.76 -13.44 10.71
N LYS A 163 7.26 -14.59 10.26
CA LYS A 163 7.23 -15.82 11.06
C LYS A 163 7.90 -15.62 12.40
N ALA A 164 9.11 -15.05 12.43
CA ALA A 164 9.84 -14.80 13.66
C ALA A 164 9.09 -13.88 14.61
N ARG A 165 8.45 -12.80 14.11
CA ARG A 165 7.62 -11.91 14.96
C ARG A 165 6.42 -12.66 15.54
N ASN A 166 5.73 -13.46 14.74
CA ASN A 166 4.61 -14.28 15.20
C ASN A 166 5.02 -15.31 16.27
N GLU A 167 6.27 -15.74 16.25
CA GLU A 167 6.89 -16.60 17.27
C GLU A 167 7.41 -15.82 18.49
N GLY A 168 7.16 -14.51 18.56
CA GLY A 168 7.48 -13.65 19.70
C GLY A 168 8.81 -12.90 19.60
N LYS A 169 9.46 -12.89 18.42
CA LYS A 169 10.69 -12.10 18.22
C LYS A 169 10.38 -10.60 18.32
N ILE A 170 11.11 -9.93 19.22
CA ILE A 170 11.21 -8.48 19.31
C ILE A 170 12.35 -8.02 18.41
N PHE A 171 12.07 -7.06 17.51
CA PHE A 171 13.06 -6.57 16.55
C PHE A 171 13.85 -5.42 17.15
N SER A 172 15.19 -5.55 17.19
CA SER A 172 16.04 -4.51 17.76
C SER A 172 16.07 -3.22 16.91
N PHE A 173 16.54 -2.13 17.49
CA PHE A 173 16.72 -0.86 16.75
C PHE A 173 17.61 -1.04 15.51
N SER A 174 18.69 -1.82 15.61
CA SER A 174 19.56 -2.12 14.46
C SER A 174 18.84 -2.91 13.36
N GLU A 175 17.93 -3.84 13.73
CA GLU A 175 17.12 -4.55 12.74
C GLU A 175 16.09 -3.64 12.07
N ASN A 176 15.59 -2.63 12.77
CA ASN A 176 14.75 -1.59 12.18
C ASN A 176 15.53 -0.74 11.18
N ILE A 177 16.77 -0.34 11.50
CA ILE A 177 17.64 0.35 10.53
C ILE A 177 17.92 -0.56 9.33
N ARG A 178 18.20 -1.86 9.54
CA ARG A 178 18.37 -2.84 8.46
C ARG A 178 17.15 -2.87 7.55
N GLY A 179 15.96 -3.01 8.14
CA GLY A 179 14.70 -3.06 7.39
C GLY A 179 14.45 -1.80 6.57
N LEU A 180 14.80 -0.62 7.11
CA LEU A 180 14.71 0.65 6.41
C LEU A 180 15.69 0.72 5.23
N VAL A 181 16.96 0.33 5.43
CA VAL A 181 17.98 0.32 4.37
C VAL A 181 17.59 -0.66 3.26
N TYR A 182 17.11 -1.86 3.61
CA TYR A 182 16.62 -2.83 2.62
C TYR A 182 15.43 -2.28 1.83
N ALA A 183 14.50 -1.60 2.51
CA ALA A 183 13.39 -0.94 1.83
C ALA A 183 13.88 0.10 0.82
N GLN A 184 14.84 0.95 1.21
CA GLN A 184 15.46 1.92 0.31
C GLN A 184 16.13 1.25 -0.90
N LEU A 185 16.90 0.18 -0.70
CA LEU A 185 17.63 -0.51 -1.77
C LEU A 185 16.71 -1.32 -2.69
N SER A 186 15.53 -1.73 -2.23
CA SER A 186 14.51 -2.37 -3.08
C SER A 186 13.92 -1.43 -4.14
N ASN A 187 14.05 -0.11 -3.95
CA ASN A 187 13.46 0.89 -4.83
C ASN A 187 14.08 0.83 -6.24
N GLN A 188 13.24 0.72 -7.27
CA GLN A 188 13.63 0.78 -8.69
C GLN A 188 14.81 -0.14 -9.06
N THR A 189 14.93 -1.28 -8.38
CA THR A 189 16.04 -2.22 -8.55
C THR A 189 15.51 -3.63 -8.59
N LYS A 190 16.18 -4.51 -9.37
CA LYS A 190 15.90 -5.95 -9.34
C LYS A 190 16.38 -6.53 -8.01
N TRP A 191 15.46 -7.06 -7.21
CA TRP A 191 15.77 -7.57 -5.87
C TRP A 191 16.86 -8.64 -5.88
N SER A 192 16.88 -9.52 -6.90
CA SER A 192 17.92 -10.53 -7.10
C SER A 192 19.35 -9.96 -7.14
N LYS A 193 19.55 -8.72 -7.61
CA LYS A 193 20.85 -8.05 -7.56
C LYS A 193 21.27 -7.69 -6.13
N ILE A 194 20.31 -7.29 -5.30
CA ILE A 194 20.54 -6.88 -3.91
C ILE A 194 20.74 -8.09 -3.00
N VAL A 195 19.89 -9.12 -3.12
CA VAL A 195 19.94 -10.35 -2.30
C VAL A 195 21.33 -10.99 -2.33
N SER A 196 21.96 -11.06 -3.50
CA SER A 196 23.29 -11.64 -3.66
C SER A 196 24.43 -10.89 -2.93
N LYS A 197 24.14 -9.70 -2.40
CA LYS A 197 25.10 -8.77 -1.76
C LYS A 197 24.72 -8.36 -0.35
N LEU A 198 23.69 -8.97 0.26
CA LEU A 198 23.23 -8.56 1.59
C LEU A 198 24.33 -8.63 2.64
N LYS A 199 25.16 -9.70 2.66
CA LYS A 199 26.26 -9.81 3.62
C LYS A 199 27.28 -8.68 3.49
N GLU A 200 27.62 -8.27 2.26
CA GLU A 200 28.51 -7.14 2.03
C GLU A 200 27.84 -5.79 2.36
N ILE A 201 26.55 -5.67 2.11
CA ILE A 201 25.74 -4.49 2.48
C ILE A 201 25.66 -4.36 4.00
N ASP A 202 25.35 -5.42 4.73
CA ASP A 202 25.25 -5.41 6.19
C ASP A 202 26.57 -4.91 6.81
N LYS A 203 27.69 -5.44 6.32
CA LYS A 203 29.04 -4.98 6.72
C LYS A 203 29.31 -3.52 6.35
N LEU A 204 28.90 -3.07 5.16
CA LEU A 204 29.02 -1.67 4.75
C LEU A 204 28.29 -0.74 5.73
N PHE A 205 27.15 -1.18 6.27
CA PHE A 205 26.36 -0.47 7.27
C PHE A 205 26.73 -0.82 8.71
N PHE A 206 27.88 -1.44 8.94
CA PHE A 206 28.39 -1.79 10.28
C PHE A 206 27.41 -2.65 11.09
N ASP A 207 26.74 -3.60 10.42
CA ASP A 207 25.67 -4.43 10.99
C ASP A 207 24.57 -3.58 11.64
N TYR A 208 24.36 -2.39 11.07
CA TYR A 208 23.33 -1.43 11.44
C TYR A 208 23.47 -0.86 12.85
N ASP A 209 24.71 -0.73 13.33
CA ASP A 209 25.05 0.02 14.53
C ASP A 209 24.73 1.52 14.32
N ARG A 210 23.72 2.01 15.03
CA ARG A 210 23.25 3.40 14.90
C ARG A 210 24.34 4.43 15.21
N VAL A 211 25.17 4.17 16.21
CA VAL A 211 26.21 5.12 16.65
C VAL A 211 27.27 5.23 15.58
N LYS A 212 27.69 4.10 14.99
CA LYS A 212 28.65 4.12 13.88
C LYS A 212 28.07 4.82 12.66
N ILE A 213 26.84 4.50 12.25
CA ILE A 213 26.22 5.11 11.06
C ILE A 213 26.11 6.63 11.20
N LEU A 214 25.66 7.13 12.35
CA LEU A 214 25.49 8.57 12.58
C LEU A 214 26.81 9.35 12.50
N ASN A 215 27.94 8.72 12.80
CA ASN A 215 29.27 9.33 12.74
C ASN A 215 29.95 9.25 11.36
N ILE A 216 29.35 8.56 10.39
CA ILE A 216 29.93 8.35 9.06
C ILE A 216 29.25 9.28 8.04
N PRO A 217 30.00 9.94 7.12
CA PRO A 217 29.40 10.78 6.08
C PRO A 217 28.57 9.95 5.10
N ASP A 218 27.48 10.51 4.58
CA ASP A 218 26.57 9.83 3.65
C ASP A 218 27.25 9.37 2.35
N ASP A 219 28.24 10.12 1.87
CA ASP A 219 29.05 9.76 0.70
C ASP A 219 29.77 8.40 0.85
N TYR A 220 30.12 7.99 2.08
CA TYR A 220 30.72 6.67 2.31
C TYR A 220 29.74 5.55 1.91
N PHE A 221 28.49 5.63 2.36
CA PHE A 221 27.47 4.64 2.06
C PHE A 221 27.06 4.68 0.59
N TYR A 222 26.91 5.88 0.02
CA TYR A 222 26.62 6.07 -1.39
C TYR A 222 27.69 5.40 -2.27
N ASN A 223 28.97 5.72 -2.05
CA ASN A 223 30.08 5.14 -2.82
C ASN A 223 30.20 3.62 -2.59
N GLY A 224 30.00 3.15 -1.36
CA GLY A 224 30.00 1.73 -1.03
C GLY A 224 28.92 0.95 -1.77
N ILE A 225 27.68 1.44 -1.79
CA ILE A 225 26.57 0.82 -2.52
C ILE A 225 26.86 0.75 -4.02
N PHE A 226 27.41 1.82 -4.61
CA PHE A 226 27.80 1.84 -6.03
C PHE A 226 28.93 0.87 -6.33
N LYS A 227 29.93 0.76 -5.43
CA LYS A 227 31.02 -0.22 -5.55
C LYS A 227 30.50 -1.66 -5.53
N LEU A 228 29.46 -1.93 -4.76
CA LEU A 228 28.76 -3.22 -4.72
C LEU A 228 27.85 -3.46 -5.93
N LYS A 229 27.70 -2.49 -6.84
CA LYS A 229 26.78 -2.50 -7.98
C LYS A 229 25.31 -2.60 -7.57
N CYS A 230 24.97 -2.08 -6.40
CA CYS A 230 23.62 -2.04 -5.84
C CYS A 230 22.97 -0.64 -5.94
N GLY A 231 23.69 0.34 -6.49
CA GLY A 231 23.24 1.73 -6.58
C GLY A 231 22.31 2.01 -7.76
N ASN A 232 21.44 2.99 -7.58
CA ASN A 232 20.58 3.57 -8.62
C ASN A 232 20.46 5.10 -8.43
N ILE A 233 19.62 5.74 -9.25
CA ILE A 233 19.47 7.21 -9.24
C ILE A 233 18.94 7.77 -7.91
N ALA A 234 18.20 6.99 -7.13
CA ALA A 234 17.67 7.40 -5.82
C ALA A 234 18.71 7.26 -4.69
N THR A 235 19.75 6.43 -4.85
CA THR A 235 20.67 6.06 -3.76
C THR A 235 21.30 7.28 -3.09
N LYS A 236 21.73 8.31 -3.84
CA LYS A 236 22.33 9.50 -3.24
C LYS A 236 21.38 10.19 -2.25
N LYS A 237 20.14 10.40 -2.67
CA LYS A 237 19.11 11.03 -1.83
C LYS A 237 18.75 10.18 -0.61
N GLN A 238 18.69 8.86 -0.79
CA GLN A 238 18.42 7.90 0.29
C GLN A 238 19.52 7.90 1.37
N MET A 239 20.79 7.98 0.95
CA MET A 239 21.92 8.01 1.90
C MET A 239 22.03 9.35 2.62
N ILE A 240 21.83 10.47 1.91
CA ILE A 240 21.72 11.80 2.53
C ILE A 240 20.66 11.80 3.63
N SER A 241 19.51 11.15 3.40
CA SER A 241 18.41 11.15 4.37
C SER A 241 18.49 10.08 5.45
N LEU A 242 19.49 9.20 5.42
CA LEU A 242 19.55 8.06 6.33
C LEU A 242 19.65 8.51 7.79
N LYS A 243 20.48 9.51 8.07
CA LYS A 243 20.64 10.06 9.44
C LYS A 243 19.34 10.69 9.94
N ASP A 244 18.69 11.51 9.11
CA ASP A 244 17.39 12.10 9.44
C ASP A 244 16.34 11.01 9.77
N ASN A 245 16.34 9.92 9.01
CA ASN A 245 15.41 8.81 9.24
C ASN A 245 15.74 8.04 10.52
N ILE A 246 17.03 7.83 10.84
CA ILE A 246 17.44 7.21 12.11
C ILE A 246 16.97 8.07 13.29
N HIS A 247 17.17 9.39 13.24
CA HIS A 247 16.67 10.30 14.26
C HIS A 247 15.15 10.30 14.38
N MET A 248 14.43 10.10 13.27
CA MET A 248 12.97 9.92 13.32
C MET A 248 12.58 8.63 14.04
N LEU A 249 13.28 7.53 13.80
CA LEU A 249 13.06 6.28 14.55
C LEU A 249 13.38 6.45 16.05
N GLU A 250 14.44 7.20 16.41
CA GLU A 250 14.75 7.54 17.80
C GLU A 250 13.63 8.38 18.45
N LEU A 251 13.04 9.31 17.71
CA LEU A 251 11.90 10.10 18.18
C LEU A 251 10.66 9.22 18.41
N ILE A 252 10.37 8.28 17.50
CA ILE A 252 9.28 7.31 17.69
C ILE A 252 9.53 6.46 18.93
N GLU A 253 10.74 5.90 19.09
CA GLU A 253 11.13 5.12 20.27
C GLU A 253 10.95 5.93 21.56
N LYS A 254 11.32 7.22 21.54
CA LYS A 254 11.11 8.13 22.68
C LYS A 254 9.62 8.39 22.96
N ASP A 255 8.81 8.63 21.94
CA ASP A 255 7.39 9.00 22.09
C ASP A 255 6.51 7.80 22.51
N TYR A 256 6.87 6.56 22.13
CA TYR A 256 6.10 5.33 22.41
C TYR A 256 6.78 4.37 23.40
N GLY A 257 8.00 4.66 23.83
CA GLY A 257 8.84 3.80 24.66
C GLY A 257 9.58 2.69 23.91
N SER A 258 9.07 2.26 22.75
CA SER A 258 9.74 1.37 21.80
C SER A 258 9.16 1.52 20.39
N LEU A 259 9.90 1.08 19.37
CA LEU A 259 9.37 1.01 18.00
C LEU A 259 8.25 -0.03 17.87
N ASP A 260 8.30 -1.13 18.62
CA ASP A 260 7.24 -2.16 18.62
C ASP A 260 5.93 -1.62 19.21
N ASN A 261 5.98 -0.88 20.31
CA ASN A 261 4.80 -0.20 20.87
C ASN A 261 4.18 0.77 19.86
N PHE A 262 5.01 1.43 19.04
CA PHE A 262 4.52 2.26 17.95
C PHE A 262 3.83 1.42 16.87
N TYR A 263 4.41 0.29 16.44
CA TYR A 263 3.79 -0.59 15.44
C TYR A 263 2.46 -1.18 15.91
N GLU A 264 2.31 -1.42 17.20
CA GLU A 264 1.08 -1.93 17.81
C GLU A 264 0.03 -0.85 18.12
N SER A 265 0.41 0.44 18.06
CA SER A 265 -0.49 1.55 18.43
C SER A 265 -1.62 1.81 17.44
N TYR A 266 -1.48 1.37 16.18
CA TYR A 266 -2.48 1.52 15.12
C TYR A 266 -2.46 0.32 14.17
N SER A 267 -3.43 0.24 13.25
CA SER A 267 -3.38 -0.74 12.17
C SER A 267 -2.11 -0.55 11.31
N ALA A 268 -1.55 -1.64 10.79
CA ALA A 268 -0.32 -1.59 9.99
C ALA A 268 -0.43 -0.64 8.77
N SER A 269 -1.60 -0.58 8.12
CA SER A 269 -1.87 0.39 7.03
C SER A 269 -1.77 1.85 7.49
N ARG A 270 -2.27 2.14 8.70
CA ARG A 270 -2.17 3.47 9.29
C ARG A 270 -0.73 3.79 9.69
N ILE A 271 0.01 2.84 10.26
CA ILE A 271 1.43 2.98 10.53
C ILE A 271 2.20 3.30 9.24
N ALA A 272 1.95 2.59 8.15
CA ALA A 272 2.57 2.87 6.84
C ALA A 272 2.23 4.28 6.32
N THR A 273 1.01 4.76 6.56
CA THR A 273 0.59 6.14 6.23
C THR A 273 1.35 7.17 7.08
N ILE A 274 1.44 6.95 8.40
CA ILE A 274 2.16 7.84 9.31
C ILE A 274 3.64 7.96 8.92
N LEU A 275 4.27 6.84 8.57
CA LEU A 275 5.68 6.80 8.16
C LEU A 275 5.93 7.39 6.76
N SER A 276 4.93 7.45 5.89
CA SER A 276 5.09 7.95 4.51
C SER A 276 4.61 9.38 4.29
N SER A 277 3.66 9.87 5.08
CA SER A 277 3.10 11.22 4.93
C SER A 277 2.72 11.93 6.23
N GLY A 278 2.74 11.24 7.38
CA GLY A 278 2.26 11.76 8.66
C GLY A 278 3.33 12.40 9.56
N LYS A 279 3.04 12.46 10.87
CA LYS A 279 3.89 13.09 11.90
C LYS A 279 5.33 12.56 11.87
N TYR A 280 5.48 11.25 11.69
CA TYR A 280 6.79 10.58 11.69
C TYR A 280 7.26 10.22 10.28
N LYS A 281 6.98 11.10 9.31
CA LYS A 281 7.35 10.87 7.91
C LYS A 281 8.85 10.62 7.77
N LEU A 282 9.19 9.45 7.24
CA LEU A 282 10.53 9.09 6.81
C LEU A 282 10.81 9.70 5.43
N ARG A 283 11.97 10.34 5.30
CA ARG A 283 12.42 10.99 4.08
C ARG A 283 12.72 9.96 2.99
N TYR A 284 12.22 10.25 1.78
CA TYR A 284 12.31 9.38 0.60
C TYR A 284 11.68 7.98 0.77
N ILE A 285 10.75 7.84 1.72
CA ILE A 285 9.95 6.63 1.92
C ILE A 285 8.49 6.97 1.59
N GLY A 286 8.04 6.57 0.40
CA GLY A 286 6.62 6.61 0.04
C GLY A 286 5.85 5.43 0.65
N TYR A 287 4.53 5.41 0.50
CA TYR A 287 3.65 4.43 1.12
C TYR A 287 4.05 2.97 0.82
N ALA A 288 4.38 2.64 -0.45
CA ALA A 288 4.87 1.32 -0.79
C ALA A 288 6.21 0.93 -0.13
N LEU A 289 7.14 1.89 0.06
CA LEU A 289 8.40 1.63 0.77
C LEU A 289 8.22 1.59 2.29
N ALA A 290 7.21 2.29 2.83
CA ALA A 290 6.85 2.16 4.23
C ALA A 290 6.35 0.74 4.53
N TRP A 291 5.52 0.17 3.65
CA TRP A 291 5.14 -1.24 3.73
C TRP A 291 6.32 -2.20 3.58
N GLU A 292 7.24 -1.94 2.65
CA GLU A 292 8.47 -2.74 2.56
C GLU A 292 9.25 -2.73 3.88
N PHE A 293 9.39 -1.56 4.51
CA PHE A 293 10.05 -1.42 5.81
C PHE A 293 9.32 -2.22 6.90
N LEU A 294 8.00 -2.08 7.01
CA LEU A 294 7.20 -2.79 8.02
C LEU A 294 7.32 -4.32 7.88
N ARG A 295 7.28 -4.84 6.65
CA ARG A 295 7.47 -6.28 6.39
C ARG A 295 8.89 -6.74 6.73
N ASN A 296 9.89 -5.90 6.52
CA ASN A 296 11.27 -6.21 6.91
C ASN A 296 11.48 -6.28 8.43
N VAL A 297 10.55 -5.74 9.23
CA VAL A 297 10.54 -5.85 10.70
C VAL A 297 9.43 -6.77 11.21
N GLY A 298 8.90 -7.62 10.33
CA GLY A 298 8.01 -8.72 10.68
C GLY A 298 6.52 -8.38 10.77
N ILE A 299 6.10 -7.19 10.35
CA ILE A 299 4.67 -6.84 10.31
C ILE A 299 4.02 -7.48 9.08
N ASP A 300 2.99 -8.30 9.29
CA ASP A 300 2.25 -8.95 8.20
C ASP A 300 1.50 -7.92 7.34
N GLY A 301 1.65 -8.02 6.03
CA GLY A 301 1.07 -7.09 5.07
C GLY A 301 1.61 -7.26 3.66
N ALA A 302 1.19 -6.36 2.78
CA ALA A 302 1.55 -6.36 1.37
C ALA A 302 2.26 -5.06 0.99
N LYS A 303 3.09 -5.12 -0.05
CA LYS A 303 3.65 -3.93 -0.67
C LYS A 303 2.85 -3.62 -1.94
N PRO A 304 2.15 -2.48 -2.00
CA PRO A 304 1.37 -2.11 -3.17
C PRO A 304 2.27 -1.55 -4.29
N ASP A 305 3.24 -2.34 -4.75
CA ASP A 305 4.10 -1.97 -5.87
C ASP A 305 3.40 -2.13 -7.23
N VAL A 306 4.14 -1.87 -8.30
CA VAL A 306 3.62 -1.95 -9.67
C VAL A 306 3.16 -3.35 -10.08
N HIS A 307 3.70 -4.42 -9.46
CA HIS A 307 3.30 -5.79 -9.77
C HIS A 307 1.96 -6.11 -9.11
N ILE A 308 1.85 -5.86 -7.80
CA ILE A 308 0.63 -6.08 -7.01
C ILE A 308 -0.51 -5.22 -7.56
N ARG A 309 -0.27 -3.93 -7.75
CA ARG A 309 -1.31 -3.01 -8.26
C ARG A 309 -1.80 -3.39 -9.64
N ARG A 310 -0.93 -3.92 -10.50
CA ARG A 310 -1.30 -4.34 -11.86
C ARG A 310 -2.11 -5.62 -11.85
N ILE A 311 -1.69 -6.67 -11.14
CA ILE A 311 -2.39 -7.97 -11.14
C ILE A 311 -3.79 -7.86 -10.51
N LEU A 312 -3.98 -6.95 -9.54
CA LEU A 312 -5.28 -6.67 -8.93
C LEU A 312 -6.18 -5.77 -9.79
N GLY A 313 -5.63 -5.11 -10.80
CA GLY A 313 -6.33 -4.15 -11.66
C GLY A 313 -7.47 -4.73 -12.50
N ARG A 314 -8.34 -3.84 -13.00
CA ARG A 314 -9.58 -4.17 -13.74
C ARG A 314 -9.36 -5.04 -14.98
N GLU A 315 -8.20 -4.88 -15.62
CA GLU A 315 -7.85 -5.60 -16.85
C GLU A 315 -7.18 -6.95 -16.55
N ARG A 316 -6.88 -7.25 -15.29
CA ARG A 316 -6.26 -8.49 -14.83
C ARG A 316 -7.27 -9.30 -14.02
N LEU A 317 -7.06 -9.49 -12.72
CA LEU A 317 -7.99 -10.24 -11.88
C LEU A 317 -9.27 -9.47 -11.54
N ALA A 318 -9.31 -8.17 -11.85
CA ALA A 318 -10.47 -7.31 -11.69
C ALA A 318 -11.02 -7.24 -10.25
N TYR A 319 -10.11 -7.24 -9.28
CA TYR A 319 -10.43 -6.88 -7.89
C TYR A 319 -10.59 -5.36 -7.72
N SER A 320 -9.91 -4.57 -8.55
CA SER A 320 -10.08 -3.13 -8.65
C SER A 320 -10.87 -2.74 -9.91
N ASN A 321 -11.60 -1.63 -9.83
CA ASN A 321 -12.23 -0.97 -10.98
C ASN A 321 -11.25 -0.09 -11.79
N SER A 322 -10.07 0.18 -11.24
CA SER A 322 -9.01 0.97 -11.87
C SER A 322 -8.10 0.08 -12.74
N ILE A 323 -7.45 0.64 -13.77
CA ILE A 323 -6.49 -0.11 -14.61
C ILE A 323 -5.42 -0.79 -13.76
N ASN A 324 -4.84 -0.01 -12.84
CA ASN A 324 -4.03 -0.50 -11.73
C ASN A 324 -4.74 -0.11 -10.45
N ALA A 325 -4.81 -1.02 -9.48
CA ALA A 325 -5.36 -0.72 -8.16
C ALA A 325 -4.60 0.45 -7.50
N GLY A 326 -5.31 1.26 -6.72
CA GLY A 326 -4.71 2.27 -5.85
C GLY A 326 -3.84 1.62 -4.77
N GLU A 327 -2.94 2.38 -4.12
CA GLU A 327 -2.06 1.82 -3.10
C GLU A 327 -2.84 1.29 -1.88
N LEU A 328 -3.72 2.11 -1.30
CA LEU A 328 -4.61 1.69 -0.20
C LEU A 328 -5.63 0.63 -0.63
N GLU A 329 -6.17 0.77 -1.84
CA GLU A 329 -7.10 -0.21 -2.41
C GLU A 329 -6.42 -1.59 -2.52
N SER A 330 -5.14 -1.64 -2.90
CA SER A 330 -4.39 -2.90 -2.99
C SER A 330 -4.23 -3.56 -1.63
N ILE A 331 -3.91 -2.80 -0.58
CA ILE A 331 -3.83 -3.33 0.79
C ILE A 331 -5.17 -3.92 1.21
N HIS A 332 -6.26 -3.19 1.00
CA HIS A 332 -7.60 -3.66 1.35
C HIS A 332 -8.00 -4.92 0.58
N ILE A 333 -7.71 -4.98 -0.72
CA ILE A 333 -7.96 -6.19 -1.52
C ILE A 333 -7.18 -7.37 -0.94
N ILE A 334 -5.90 -7.19 -0.57
CA ILE A 334 -5.10 -8.27 0.04
C ILE A 334 -5.65 -8.67 1.41
N ASP A 335 -6.14 -7.73 2.22
CA ASP A 335 -6.82 -8.03 3.49
C ASP A 335 -8.05 -8.91 3.26
N GLU A 336 -8.92 -8.55 2.30
CA GLU A 336 -10.10 -9.37 1.97
C GLU A 336 -9.71 -10.76 1.42
N LEU A 337 -8.65 -10.84 0.60
CA LEU A 337 -8.15 -12.11 0.09
C LEU A 337 -7.60 -12.97 1.24
N SER A 338 -6.89 -12.38 2.20
CA SER A 338 -6.41 -13.08 3.40
C SER A 338 -7.56 -13.67 4.20
N GLU A 339 -8.60 -12.89 4.48
CA GLU A 339 -9.79 -13.36 5.20
C GLU A 339 -10.53 -14.49 4.48
N ARG A 340 -10.69 -14.39 3.15
CA ARG A 340 -11.43 -15.40 2.36
C ARG A 340 -10.67 -16.70 2.15
N THR A 341 -9.34 -16.64 2.17
CA THR A 341 -8.49 -17.77 1.78
C THR A 341 -7.82 -18.44 2.97
N GLY A 342 -7.68 -17.73 4.09
CA GLY A 342 -6.93 -18.16 5.27
C GLY A 342 -5.41 -18.01 5.12
N TYR A 343 -4.90 -17.56 3.97
CA TYR A 343 -3.49 -17.25 3.80
C TYR A 343 -3.13 -15.92 4.46
N THR A 344 -1.91 -15.80 4.97
CA THR A 344 -1.39 -14.52 5.47
C THR A 344 -1.25 -13.50 4.35
N LYS A 345 -1.28 -12.22 4.70
CA LYS A 345 -1.22 -11.13 3.71
C LYS A 345 0.10 -11.15 2.96
N ALA A 346 1.20 -11.39 3.68
CA ALA A 346 2.52 -11.50 3.09
C ALA A 346 2.68 -12.74 2.20
N PHE A 347 2.02 -13.87 2.52
CA PHE A 347 2.03 -15.02 1.62
C PHE A 347 1.34 -14.71 0.30
N ILE A 348 0.16 -14.07 0.35
CA ILE A 348 -0.57 -13.65 -0.85
C ILE A 348 0.28 -12.68 -1.67
N ASP A 349 0.86 -11.66 -1.04
CA ASP A 349 1.77 -10.72 -1.69
C ASP A 349 2.95 -11.45 -2.35
N ALA A 350 3.66 -12.32 -1.61
CA ALA A 350 4.82 -13.04 -2.11
C ALA A 350 4.48 -13.94 -3.30
N ALA A 351 3.35 -14.65 -3.26
CA ALA A 351 2.88 -15.48 -4.36
C ALA A 351 2.55 -14.63 -5.60
N LEU A 352 1.71 -13.60 -5.44
CA LEU A 352 1.33 -12.70 -6.54
C LEU A 352 2.55 -11.99 -7.13
N TRP A 353 3.42 -11.45 -6.28
CA TRP A 353 4.63 -10.74 -6.68
C TRP A 353 5.59 -11.67 -7.42
N SER A 354 5.88 -12.86 -6.88
CA SER A 354 6.78 -13.84 -7.50
C SER A 354 6.27 -14.31 -8.85
N TYR A 355 4.94 -14.46 -9.00
CA TYR A 355 4.33 -14.78 -10.29
C TYR A 355 4.54 -13.68 -11.35
N CYS A 356 4.60 -12.42 -10.92
CA CYS A 356 4.69 -11.25 -11.79
C CYS A 356 6.12 -10.75 -12.04
N SER A 357 7.06 -11.05 -11.15
CA SER A 357 8.35 -10.35 -11.05
C SER A 357 9.43 -10.94 -11.97
N ASP A 358 10.38 -10.07 -12.36
CA ASP A 358 11.55 -10.40 -13.15
C ASP A 358 12.55 -11.26 -12.39
N GLY A 359 13.01 -12.36 -13.00
CA GLY A 359 13.87 -13.35 -12.33
C GLY A 359 13.10 -14.35 -11.47
N TYR A 360 11.77 -14.29 -11.47
CA TYR A 360 10.86 -15.25 -10.84
C TYR A 360 9.93 -15.81 -11.91
N GLY A 361 8.61 -15.81 -11.70
CA GLY A 361 7.63 -16.40 -12.60
C GLY A 361 7.52 -15.68 -13.95
N GLN A 362 7.69 -14.34 -13.96
CA GLN A 362 7.60 -13.50 -15.15
C GLN A 362 6.34 -13.78 -16.01
N VAL A 363 5.19 -14.07 -15.39
CA VAL A 363 3.97 -14.41 -16.13
C VAL A 363 3.10 -13.18 -16.34
N CYS A 364 2.65 -12.55 -15.27
CA CYS A 364 1.76 -11.37 -15.33
C CYS A 364 2.58 -10.05 -15.27
N THR A 365 3.52 -9.91 -16.21
CA THR A 365 4.34 -8.70 -16.34
C THR A 365 3.54 -7.56 -17.01
N ALA A 366 4.19 -6.45 -17.36
CA ALA A 366 3.55 -5.42 -18.20
C ALA A 366 3.15 -6.00 -19.58
N ASP A 367 3.99 -6.87 -20.14
CA ASP A 367 3.71 -7.70 -21.30
C ASP A 367 3.50 -9.17 -20.84
N PRO A 368 2.25 -9.59 -20.62
CA PRO A 368 1.95 -10.84 -19.95
C PRO A 368 2.11 -12.05 -20.90
N ARG A 369 2.66 -13.13 -20.37
CA ARG A 369 2.75 -14.43 -21.08
C ARG A 369 1.48 -15.24 -20.84
N CYS A 370 0.37 -14.80 -21.42
CA CYS A 370 -0.94 -15.42 -21.21
C CYS A 370 -1.03 -16.86 -21.73
N ASP A 371 -0.20 -17.25 -22.68
CA ASP A 371 -0.06 -18.60 -23.24
C ASP A 371 0.40 -19.65 -22.20
N ILE A 372 1.11 -19.21 -21.15
CA ILE A 372 1.57 -20.06 -20.06
C ILE A 372 0.89 -19.73 -18.72
N CYS A 373 -0.11 -18.85 -18.71
CA CYS A 373 -0.73 -18.34 -17.50
C CYS A 373 -1.82 -19.28 -16.98
N LEU A 374 -1.58 -19.92 -15.84
CA LEU A 374 -2.52 -20.88 -15.23
C LEU A 374 -3.81 -20.23 -14.69
N ILE A 375 -3.82 -18.92 -14.49
CA ILE A 375 -4.97 -18.17 -13.97
C ILE A 375 -5.72 -17.40 -15.08
N SER A 376 -5.47 -17.74 -16.35
CA SER A 376 -6.05 -17.04 -17.51
C SER A 376 -7.58 -17.09 -17.53
N GLU A 377 -8.20 -18.19 -17.09
CA GLU A 377 -9.66 -18.32 -17.01
C GLU A 377 -10.33 -17.33 -16.02
N TYR A 378 -9.57 -16.88 -15.01
CA TYR A 378 -10.02 -15.92 -14.01
C TYR A 378 -9.67 -14.47 -14.39
N CYS A 379 -8.91 -14.27 -15.45
CA CYS A 379 -8.35 -13.00 -15.87
C CYS A 379 -9.24 -12.30 -16.92
N LYS A 380 -9.33 -10.97 -16.85
CA LYS A 380 -10.03 -10.13 -17.83
C LYS A 380 -9.14 -9.67 -18.97
N TYR A 381 -7.85 -10.03 -18.96
CA TYR A 381 -6.92 -9.55 -19.97
C TYR A 381 -7.17 -10.24 -21.29
N LYS A 382 -7.67 -9.48 -22.26
CA LYS A 382 -7.76 -9.92 -23.65
C LYS A 382 -6.48 -9.49 -24.34
N LYS A 383 -5.66 -10.44 -24.76
CA LYS A 383 -4.56 -10.14 -25.70
C LYS A 383 -5.23 -9.59 -26.96
N ASN A 384 -4.96 -8.33 -27.31
CA ASN A 384 -5.34 -7.82 -28.62
C ASN A 384 -4.64 -8.72 -29.65
N LEU A 385 -5.41 -9.54 -30.37
CA LEU A 385 -4.89 -10.49 -31.36
C LEU A 385 -4.34 -9.81 -32.63
N ASN A 386 -4.08 -8.49 -32.59
CA ASN A 386 -3.64 -7.71 -33.73
C ASN A 386 -2.39 -6.90 -33.36
N THR A 387 -1.23 -7.51 -33.57
CA THR A 387 0.00 -6.85 -34.08
C THR A 387 0.85 -7.89 -34.78
#